data_AF-A0A411ZUK5-F1
#
_entry.id   AF-A0A411ZUK5-F1
#
_cell.length_a   1.000
_cell.length_b   1.000
_cell.length_c   1.000
_cell.angle_alpha   90.00
_cell.angle_beta   90.00
_cell.angle_gamma   90.00
#
_symmetry.space_group_name_H-M   'P 1'
#
loop_
_entity.id
_entity.type
_entity.pdbx_description
1 polymer ?
#
loop_
_entity_poly.entity_id
_entity_poly.type
_entity_poly.pdbx_seq_one_letter_code
_entity_poly.pdbx_strand_id
1 'polypeptide(L)'
;MTTEQKEKILKKVKKNAGIPETVTVYDERIEDLIPDAIIEMRTGGVPQSIIDEGSPAVITAISHYVCYEMAGDIGETKTANWHFAKFERKVFRLSLEQPGATMEGLV
;
A
#
# COMPACT_ATOMS: atom_id res chain seq x y z
N MET A 1 9.07 -11.20 -5.23
CA MET A 1 9.78 -10.01 -4.69
C MET A 1 11.10 -10.44 -4.07
N THR A 2 12.18 -9.74 -4.40
CA THR A 2 13.49 -9.92 -3.74
C THR A 2 13.48 -9.28 -2.35
N THR A 3 14.44 -9.64 -1.49
CA THR A 3 14.62 -9.02 -0.15
C THR A 3 14.80 -7.51 -0.25
N GLU A 4 15.59 -7.06 -1.22
CA GLU A 4 15.89 -5.64 -1.45
C GLU A 4 14.64 -4.85 -1.91
N GLN A 5 13.74 -5.49 -2.67
CA GLN A 5 12.44 -4.91 -3.02
C GLN A 5 11.52 -4.81 -1.80
N LYS A 6 11.52 -5.82 -0.92
CA LYS A 6 10.74 -5.82 0.34
C LYS A 6 11.17 -4.68 1.25
N GLU A 7 12.48 -4.54 1.50
CA GLU A 7 13.01 -3.44 2.33
C GLU A 7 12.66 -2.06 1.76
N LYS A 8 12.76 -1.89 0.44
CA LYS A 8 12.38 -0.63 -0.23
C LYS A 8 10.89 -0.33 -0.09
N ILE A 9 10.02 -1.34 -0.19
CA ILE A 9 8.57 -1.17 -0.01
C ILE A 9 8.26 -0.85 1.44
N LEU A 10 8.79 -1.61 2.40
CA LEU A 10 8.65 -1.37 3.84
C LEU A 10 9.02 0.08 4.20
N LYS A 11 10.20 0.54 3.77
CA LYS A 11 10.66 1.92 4.01
C LYS A 11 9.68 2.97 3.48
N LYS A 12 9.15 2.78 2.27
CA LYS A 12 8.19 3.73 1.68
C LYS A 12 6.81 3.67 2.35
N VAL A 13 6.36 2.48 2.73
CA VAL A 13 5.10 2.27 3.46
C VAL A 13 5.18 2.94 4.83
N LYS A 14 6.25 2.71 5.60
CA LYS A 14 6.50 3.38 6.88
C LYS A 14 6.47 4.89 6.75
N LYS A 15 7.20 5.43 5.75
CA LYS A 15 7.21 6.87 5.47
C LYS A 15 5.80 7.42 5.19
N ASN A 16 5.02 6.74 4.35
CA ASN A 16 3.65 7.16 4.03
C ASN A 16 2.67 7.02 5.20
N ALA A 17 2.90 6.02 6.07
CA ALA A 17 2.13 5.80 7.29
C ALA A 17 2.55 6.73 8.44
N GLY A 18 3.56 7.59 8.26
CA GLY A 18 4.06 8.50 9.29
C GLY A 18 4.91 7.81 10.36
N ILE A 19 5.41 6.61 10.09
CA ILE A 19 6.25 5.82 11.00
C ILE A 19 7.72 6.11 10.69
N PRO A 20 8.51 6.64 11.66
CA PRO A 20 9.93 6.84 11.46
C PRO A 20 10.65 5.53 11.13
N GLU A 21 11.65 5.58 10.24
CA GLU A 21 12.44 4.40 9.87
C GLU A 21 13.12 3.74 11.09
N THR A 22 13.49 4.54 12.10
CA THR A 22 14.13 4.09 13.34
C THR A 22 13.21 3.27 14.25
N VAL A 23 11.89 3.30 14.03
CA VAL A 23 10.93 2.49 14.80
C VAL A 23 10.79 1.13 14.15
N THR A 24 11.43 0.11 14.69
CA THR A 24 11.49 -1.24 14.09
C THR A 24 10.53 -2.25 14.70
N VAL A 25 9.90 -1.93 15.84
CA VAL A 25 9.00 -2.84 16.56
C VAL A 25 7.79 -3.29 15.74
N TYR A 26 7.41 -2.54 14.70
CA TYR A 26 6.30 -2.85 13.82
C TYR A 26 6.72 -3.46 12.48
N ASP A 27 8.02 -3.65 12.22
CA ASP A 27 8.51 -4.00 10.87
C ASP A 27 7.96 -5.36 10.41
N GLU A 28 8.07 -6.39 11.25
CA GLU A 28 7.55 -7.74 10.95
C GLU A 28 6.04 -7.71 10.63
N ARG A 29 5.25 -6.99 11.45
CA ARG A 29 3.81 -6.84 11.21
C ARG A 29 3.53 -6.09 9.90
N ILE A 30 4.25 -5.02 9.61
CA ILE A 30 4.07 -4.27 8.36
C ILE A 30 4.46 -5.15 7.16
N GLU A 31 5.51 -5.95 7.28
CA GLU A 31 5.93 -6.92 6.27
C GLU A 31 4.86 -7.97 5.98
N ASP A 32 4.14 -8.44 7.00
CA ASP A 32 3.01 -9.36 6.85
C ASP A 32 1.76 -8.70 6.27
N LEU A 33 1.52 -7.42 6.56
CA LEU A 33 0.36 -6.68 6.03
C LEU A 33 0.51 -6.28 4.56
N ILE A 34 1.73 -6.17 4.03
CA ILE A 34 1.99 -5.86 2.62
C ILE A 34 1.39 -6.92 1.67
N PRO A 35 1.65 -8.24 1.82
CA PRO A 35 1.04 -9.26 0.97
C PRO A 35 -0.47 -9.31 1.13
N ASP A 36 -1.02 -9.08 2.32
CA ASP A 36 -2.48 -9.02 2.54
C ASP A 36 -3.10 -7.86 1.75
N ALA A 37 -2.50 -6.67 1.79
CA ALA A 37 -2.92 -5.53 0.99
C ALA A 37 -2.91 -5.86 -0.52
N ILE A 38 -1.88 -6.60 -0.98
CA ILE A 38 -1.77 -7.03 -2.39
C ILE A 38 -2.89 -8.01 -2.76
N ILE A 39 -3.23 -8.94 -1.87
CA ILE A 39 -4.35 -9.89 -2.06
C ILE A 39 -5.67 -9.14 -2.18
N GLU A 40 -5.92 -8.17 -1.29
CA GLU A 40 -7.11 -7.32 -1.33
C GLU A 40 -7.18 -6.49 -2.63
N MET A 41 -6.07 -5.88 -3.05
CA MET A 41 -5.98 -5.15 -4.31
C MET A 41 -6.32 -6.06 -5.51
N ARG A 42 -5.78 -7.28 -5.54
CA ARG A 42 -6.09 -8.26 -6.59
C ARG A 42 -7.55 -8.67 -6.58
N THR A 43 -8.12 -8.90 -5.40
CA THR A 43 -9.53 -9.28 -5.24
C THR A 43 -10.45 -8.14 -5.69
N GLY A 44 -10.05 -6.89 -5.45
CA GLY A 44 -10.70 -5.68 -5.96
C GLY A 44 -10.48 -5.42 -7.46
N GLY A 45 -9.81 -6.32 -8.19
CA GLY A 45 -9.67 -6.28 -9.64
C GLY A 45 -8.43 -5.55 -10.17
N VAL A 46 -7.46 -5.19 -9.32
CA VAL A 46 -6.21 -4.59 -9.79
C VAL A 46 -5.35 -5.63 -10.50
N PRO A 47 -4.91 -5.41 -11.75
CA PRO A 47 -4.03 -6.34 -12.46
C PRO A 47 -2.68 -6.51 -11.76
N GLN A 48 -2.14 -7.74 -11.74
CA GLN A 48 -0.85 -8.04 -11.13
C GLN A 48 0.28 -7.17 -11.73
N SER A 49 0.25 -6.90 -13.04
CA SER A 49 1.24 -6.05 -13.71
C SER A 49 1.29 -4.64 -13.13
N ILE A 50 0.14 -4.04 -12.79
CA ILE A 50 0.07 -2.71 -12.16
C ILE A 50 0.66 -2.75 -10.75
N ILE A 51 0.40 -3.83 -10.00
CA ILE A 51 0.96 -4.03 -8.65
C ILE A 51 2.48 -4.17 -8.73
N ASP A 52 2.98 -4.97 -9.68
CA ASP A 52 4.41 -5.26 -9.86
C ASP A 52 5.22 -4.03 -10.31
N GLU A 53 4.61 -3.09 -11.03
CA GLU A 53 5.22 -1.80 -11.34
C GLU A 53 5.64 -1.04 -10.06
N GLY A 54 4.98 -1.31 -8.92
CA GLY A 54 5.34 -0.71 -7.64
C GLY A 54 5.28 0.81 -7.66
N SER A 55 4.33 1.34 -8.44
CA SER A 55 4.15 2.78 -8.63
C SER A 55 3.86 3.49 -7.30
N PRO A 56 4.10 4.81 -7.18
CA PRO A 56 3.72 5.55 -5.98
C PRO A 56 2.24 5.38 -5.60
N ALA A 57 1.35 5.16 -6.57
CA ALA A 57 -0.06 4.95 -6.34
C ALA A 57 -0.33 3.61 -5.62
N VAL A 58 0.31 2.53 -6.08
CA VAL A 58 0.26 1.19 -5.45
C VAL A 58 0.78 1.26 -4.03
N ILE A 59 1.96 1.86 -3.83
CA ILE A 59 2.56 1.97 -2.49
C ILE A 59 1.65 2.75 -1.54
N THR A 60 1.01 3.83 -2.03
CA THR A 60 0.06 4.60 -1.21
C THR A 60 -1.17 3.77 -0.85
N ALA A 61 -1.67 2.93 -1.77
CA ALA A 61 -2.79 2.03 -1.46
C ALA A 61 -2.40 1.07 -0.33
N ILE A 62 -1.27 0.38 -0.47
CA ILE A 62 -0.72 -0.51 0.57
C ILE A 62 -0.56 0.24 1.90
N SER A 63 -0.06 1.48 1.87
CA SER A 63 0.12 2.29 3.08
C SER A 63 -1.19 2.57 3.80
N HIS A 64 -2.27 2.86 3.07
CA HIS A 64 -3.59 3.05 3.68
C HIS A 64 -4.15 1.77 4.29
N TYR A 65 -3.93 0.62 3.65
CA TYR A 65 -4.31 -0.67 4.22
C TYR A 65 -3.55 -0.95 5.53
N VAL A 66 -2.23 -0.73 5.55
CA VAL A 66 -1.41 -0.87 6.75
C VAL A 66 -1.89 0.06 7.87
N CYS A 67 -2.17 1.33 7.58
CA CYS A 67 -2.70 2.26 8.59
C CYS A 67 -4.05 1.81 9.17
N TYR A 68 -4.91 1.19 8.34
CA TYR A 68 -6.20 0.65 8.79
C TYR A 68 -5.99 -0.52 9.77
N GLU A 69 -5.17 -1.50 9.39
CA GLU A 69 -4.91 -2.70 10.20
C GLU A 69 -4.13 -2.40 11.48
N MET A 70 -3.29 -1.36 11.49
CA MET A 70 -2.59 -0.91 12.68
C MET A 70 -3.41 0.01 13.59
N ALA A 71 -4.60 0.46 13.18
CA ALA A 71 -5.40 1.42 13.95
C ALA A 71 -5.75 0.92 15.36
N GLY A 72 -5.88 -0.41 15.52
CA GLY A 72 -6.11 -1.06 16.82
C GLY A 72 -4.97 -0.90 17.82
N ASP A 73 -3.73 -0.76 17.35
CA ASP A 73 -2.54 -0.63 18.19
C ASP A 73 -2.31 0.82 18.65
N ILE A 74 -2.70 1.79 17.81
CA ILE A 74 -2.50 3.23 18.07
C ILE A 74 -3.68 3.88 18.80
N GLY A 75 -4.77 3.14 19.05
CA GLY A 75 -5.94 3.61 19.81
C GLY A 75 -6.81 4.63 19.08
N GLU A 76 -6.61 4.86 17.78
CA GLU A 76 -7.33 5.85 16.99
C GLU A 76 -8.25 5.16 15.95
N THR A 77 -9.45 4.80 16.40
CA THR A 77 -10.42 4.05 15.58
C THR A 77 -11.16 4.92 14.56
N LYS A 78 -11.20 6.25 14.75
CA LYS A 78 -11.90 7.15 13.81
C LYS A 78 -11.15 7.33 12.50
N THR A 79 -9.82 7.24 12.51
CA THR A 79 -8.99 7.34 11.31
C THR A 79 -8.91 6.02 10.54
N ALA A 80 -9.16 4.88 11.19
CA ALA A 80 -9.15 3.55 10.56
C ALA A 80 -10.07 3.48 9.34
N ASN A 81 -11.35 3.83 9.52
CA ASN A 81 -12.35 3.79 8.43
C ASN A 81 -12.02 4.80 7.32
N TRP A 82 -11.39 5.92 7.65
CA TRP A 82 -10.93 6.87 6.64
C TRP A 82 -9.81 6.28 5.78
N HIS A 83 -8.85 5.59 6.41
CA HIS A 83 -7.79 4.88 5.70
C HIS A 83 -8.34 3.78 4.80
N PHE A 84 -9.29 2.97 5.29
CA PHE A 84 -9.93 1.94 4.48
C PHE A 84 -10.67 2.52 3.27
N ALA A 85 -11.46 3.58 3.45
CA ALA A 85 -12.14 4.24 2.33
C ALA A 85 -11.17 4.84 1.29
N LYS A 86 -9.98 5.31 1.72
CA LYS A 86 -8.92 5.76 0.81
C LYS A 86 -8.26 4.60 0.08
N PHE A 87 -8.08 3.47 0.75
CA PHE A 87 -7.60 2.23 0.15
C PHE A 87 -8.56 1.77 -0.95
N GLU A 88 -9.84 1.57 -0.66
CA GLU A 88 -10.86 1.16 -1.64
C GLU A 88 -10.92 2.09 -2.85
N ARG A 89 -10.89 3.41 -2.61
CA ARG A 89 -10.88 4.41 -3.69
C ARG A 89 -9.65 4.28 -4.60
N LYS A 90 -8.48 3.91 -4.04
CA LYS A 90 -7.27 3.69 -4.83
C LYS A 90 -7.30 2.36 -5.57
N VAL A 91 -7.74 1.29 -4.92
CA VAL A 91 -7.97 -0.02 -5.55
C VAL A 91 -8.86 0.14 -6.77
N PHE A 92 -10.00 0.81 -6.63
CA PHE A 92 -10.91 1.08 -7.74
C PHE A 92 -10.26 1.88 -8.88
N ARG A 93 -9.39 2.85 -8.59
CA ARG A 93 -8.71 3.61 -9.65
C ARG A 93 -7.66 2.77 -10.36
N LEU A 94 -6.86 2.04 -9.60
CA LEU A 94 -5.81 1.16 -10.11
C LEU A 94 -6.39 0.00 -10.93
N SER A 95 -7.60 -0.48 -10.61
CA SER A 95 -8.27 -1.52 -11.40
C SER A 95 -8.78 -1.01 -12.76
N LEU A 96 -8.87 0.30 -12.95
CA LEU A 96 -9.20 0.92 -14.23
C LEU A 96 -7.96 1.30 -15.06
N GLU A 97 -6.75 1.20 -14.48
CA GLU A 97 -5.51 1.50 -15.20
C GLU A 97 -5.20 0.40 -16.22
N GLN A 98 -4.78 0.82 -17.42
CA GLN A 98 -4.21 -0.10 -18.39
C GLN A 98 -2.73 -0.31 -18.07
N PRO A 99 -2.18 -1.52 -18.24
CA PRO A 99 -0.74 -1.75 -18.13
C PRO A 99 0.03 -0.77 -19.01
N GLY A 100 0.99 -0.03 -18.44
CA GLY A 100 1.77 0.97 -19.17
C GLY A 100 1.08 2.33 -19.37
N ALA A 101 -0.09 2.61 -18.75
CA ALA A 101 -0.71 3.93 -18.72
C ALA A 101 0.02 4.94 -17.81
N THR A 102 1.35 4.95 -17.90
CA THR A 102 2.19 5.94 -17.22
C THR A 102 2.24 7.23 -18.04
N MET A 103 2.78 8.30 -17.45
CA MET A 103 2.92 9.63 -18.06
C MET A 103 3.72 9.65 -19.39
N GLU A 104 4.23 8.53 -19.89
CA GLU A 104 4.95 8.40 -21.16
C GLU A 104 4.11 8.78 -22.39
N GLY A 105 2.77 8.82 -22.27
CA GLY A 105 1.87 9.29 -23.33
C GLY A 105 1.44 10.76 -23.25
N LEU A 106 1.99 11.54 -22.29
CA LEU A 106 1.63 12.95 -22.06
C LEU A 106 2.66 13.96 -22.57
N VAL A 107 3.65 13.52 -23.35
CA VAL A 107 4.67 14.37 -23.98
C VAL A 107 4.35 14.61 -25.45
#